data_AF-A0A6J7IB78-F1
#
_entry.id   AF-A0A6J7IB78-F1
#
_cell.length_a   1.000
_cell.length_b   1.000
_cell.length_c   1.000
_cell.angle_alpha   90.00
_cell.angle_beta   90.00
_cell.angle_gamma   90.00
#
_symmetry.space_group_name_H-M   'P 1'
#
loop_
_entity.id
_entity.type
_entity.pdbx_description
1 polymer ?
#
loop_
_entity_poly.entity_id
_entity_poly.type
_entity_poly.pdbx_seq_one_letter_code
_entity_poly.pdbx_strand_id
1 'polypeptide(L)'
;MRVITATGAIEVPEAIRLADEYRAVRSRIAALEERVAVGEGGMVSVKGRLDQARARFAAAEAKLLPATTNAEDIVALERAHDSALEAERRVSGLFGSRWRKQLDDALAVEQVVLDRLGYPTWSAFIMGARMLDSTAENKRQLEHARRELEDIERVRARVMAKLGDNVEFCAYFDRLERLQEAAHAIVGDVDDVEAALRALRVDPGPRSMTVEQARDNLASSLLAVGFGIETHATLEDLQGTALTWLDEVHQISWLHSQLEADAKHCAQELDEARETLERIQLVGAVDEIDGFGADRLYTAREDVARAEECMWRHRDALIRVAQLVAESERVMELAYTAATDDERDEAGEAVPMPSRVEALTAVLEERINELREAGTEGSIPLVLDDAFAGLPSTERAELLGWLEGYSLFLQVIYLTDGPEVVAWAEGRTTPRIRVVRGEGFFG
;
A
#
# COMPACT_ATOMS: atom_id res chain seq x y z
N MET A 1 34.75 -11.33 43.27
CA MET A 1 34.49 -10.53 42.06
C MET A 1 34.42 -11.48 40.88
N ARG A 2 33.22 -11.86 40.45
CA ARG A 2 33.00 -12.66 39.24
C ARG A 2 32.90 -11.67 38.08
N VAL A 3 33.62 -11.91 36.98
CA VAL A 3 33.54 -11.10 35.78
C VAL A 3 32.71 -11.87 34.76
N ILE A 4 31.66 -11.26 34.23
CA ILE A 4 30.84 -11.83 33.17
C ILE A 4 31.35 -11.26 31.85
N THR A 5 31.52 -12.14 30.86
CA THR A 5 31.84 -11.78 29.48
C THR A 5 30.63 -12.10 28.62
N ALA A 6 29.94 -11.06 28.14
CA ALA A 6 28.92 -11.23 27.13
C ALA A 6 29.60 -11.46 25.77
N THR A 7 29.24 -12.55 25.10
CA THR A 7 29.71 -12.88 23.75
C THR A 7 28.49 -13.17 22.88
N GLY A 8 28.39 -12.50 21.74
CA GLY A 8 27.23 -12.58 20.85
C GLY A 8 27.14 -11.34 19.96
N ALA A 9 26.85 -11.54 18.68
CA ALA A 9 26.69 -10.44 17.75
C ALA A 9 25.37 -9.72 18.06
N ILE A 10 25.43 -8.43 18.41
CA ILE A 10 24.28 -7.63 18.79
C ILE A 10 23.81 -6.83 17.58
N GLU A 11 22.51 -6.59 17.49
CA GLU A 11 21.96 -5.62 16.55
C GLU A 11 22.54 -4.23 16.83
N VAL A 12 22.80 -3.47 15.76
CA VAL A 12 23.27 -2.09 15.91
C VAL A 12 22.03 -1.21 16.06
N PRO A 13 21.75 -0.60 17.23
CA PRO A 13 20.52 0.16 17.43
C PRO A 13 20.40 1.33 16.46
N GLU A 14 21.52 1.94 16.09
CA GLU A 14 21.59 2.99 15.08
C GLU A 14 21.17 2.49 13.69
N ALA A 15 21.52 1.25 13.32
CA ALA A 15 21.12 0.66 12.05
C ALA A 15 19.62 0.32 12.01
N ILE A 16 19.05 -0.16 13.13
CA ILE A 16 17.60 -0.40 13.25
C ILE A 16 16.85 0.93 13.11
N ARG A 17 17.25 1.95 13.88
CA ARG A 17 16.63 3.28 13.82
C ARG A 17 16.67 3.85 12.40
N LEU A 18 17.81 3.70 11.71
CA LEU A 18 17.97 4.15 10.34
C LEU A 18 17.05 3.38 9.38
N ALA A 19 16.89 2.06 9.58
CA ALA A 19 15.98 1.24 8.79
C ALA A 19 14.50 1.64 9.01
N ASP A 20 14.11 1.93 10.25
CA ASP A 20 12.76 2.37 10.59
C ASP A 20 12.45 3.75 10.01
N GLU A 21 13.40 4.69 10.09
CA GLU A 21 13.28 6.01 9.48
C GLU A 21 13.21 5.91 7.95
N TYR A 22 14.04 5.06 7.34
CA TYR A 22 14.02 4.80 5.90
C TYR A 22 12.66 4.25 5.44
N ARG A 23 12.11 3.26 6.17
CA ARG A 23 10.78 2.71 5.89
C ARG A 23 9.69 3.78 6.03
N ALA A 24 9.71 4.56 7.12
CA ALA A 24 8.72 5.59 7.39
C ALA A 24 8.69 6.66 6.28
N VAL A 25 9.86 7.12 5.83
CA VAL A 25 9.96 8.09 4.73
C VAL A 25 9.44 7.49 3.42
N ARG A 26 9.80 6.24 3.09
CA ARG A 26 9.26 5.55 1.89
C ARG A 26 7.74 5.42 1.93
N SER A 27 7.18 5.03 3.06
CA SER A 27 5.72 4.94 3.25
C SER A 27 5.05 6.30 3.07
N ARG A 28 5.67 7.38 3.56
CA ARG A 28 5.13 8.74 3.41
C ARG A 28 5.17 9.22 1.97
N ILE A 29 6.27 8.95 1.24
CA ILE A 29 6.38 9.24 -0.19
C ILE A 29 5.28 8.50 -0.96
N ALA A 30 5.11 7.19 -0.74
CA ALA A 30 4.07 6.40 -1.40
C ALA A 30 2.65 6.95 -1.13
N ALA A 31 2.37 7.38 0.10
CA ALA A 31 1.09 7.99 0.46
C ALA A 31 0.86 9.34 -0.26
N LEU A 32 1.90 10.15 -0.44
CA LEU A 32 1.81 11.42 -1.17
C LEU A 32 1.63 11.19 -2.67
N GLU A 33 2.35 10.23 -3.26
CA GLU A 33 2.17 9.81 -4.65
C GLU A 33 0.73 9.39 -4.90
N GLU A 34 0.18 8.54 -4.02
CA GLU A 34 -1.19 8.07 -4.17
C GLU A 34 -2.18 9.22 -4.03
N ARG A 35 -2.01 10.11 -3.03
CA ARG A 35 -2.87 11.29 -2.83
C ARG A 35 -2.91 12.20 -4.06
N VAL A 36 -1.76 12.47 -4.68
CA VAL A 36 -1.69 13.30 -5.89
C VAL A 36 -2.32 12.58 -7.09
N ALA A 37 -2.25 11.25 -7.12
CA ALA A 37 -2.77 10.45 -8.21
C ALA A 37 -4.26 10.05 -8.07
N VAL A 38 -4.93 10.23 -6.91
CA VAL A 38 -6.36 9.89 -6.71
C VAL A 38 -7.25 10.47 -7.81
N GLY A 39 -7.00 11.71 -8.25
CA GLY A 39 -7.78 12.35 -9.32
C GLY A 39 -7.61 11.73 -10.72
N GLU A 40 -6.59 10.88 -10.91
CA GLU A 40 -6.24 10.23 -12.19
C GLU A 40 -6.28 8.67 -12.07
N GLY A 41 -6.76 8.14 -10.93
CA GLY A 41 -6.94 6.71 -10.65
C GLY A 41 -5.86 6.02 -9.81
N GLY A 42 -4.92 6.77 -9.20
CA GLY A 42 -3.82 6.23 -8.36
C GLY A 42 -2.52 6.01 -9.14
N MET A 43 -1.36 6.10 -8.47
CA MET A 43 -0.05 6.08 -9.16
C MET A 43 0.28 4.66 -9.65
N VAL A 44 -0.10 3.66 -8.84
CA VAL A 44 -0.01 2.23 -9.19
C VAL A 44 -0.86 1.93 -10.43
N SER A 45 -2.06 2.50 -10.50
CA SER A 45 -2.96 2.36 -11.66
C SER A 45 -2.38 3.04 -12.91
N VAL A 46 -1.81 4.24 -12.79
CA VAL A 46 -1.17 4.93 -13.93
C VAL A 46 0.02 4.12 -14.47
N LYS A 47 0.85 3.54 -13.60
CA LYS A 47 1.97 2.68 -14.01
C LYS A 47 1.47 1.39 -14.67
N GLY A 48 0.50 0.71 -14.07
CA GLY A 48 -0.09 -0.51 -14.64
C GLY A 48 -0.74 -0.26 -15.99
N ARG A 49 -1.48 0.84 -16.14
CA ARG A 49 -2.07 1.29 -17.41
C ARG A 49 -1.00 1.59 -18.46
N LEU A 50 0.12 2.22 -18.07
CA LEU A 50 1.25 2.49 -18.97
C LEU A 50 1.90 1.19 -19.47
N ASP A 51 2.13 0.24 -18.58
CA ASP A 51 2.72 -1.05 -18.94
C ASP A 51 1.79 -1.85 -19.86
N GLN A 52 0.47 -1.84 -19.59
CA GLN A 52 -0.52 -2.42 -20.49
C GLN A 52 -0.57 -1.72 -21.85
N ALA A 53 -0.53 -0.38 -21.88
CA ALA A 53 -0.52 0.39 -23.13
C ALA A 53 0.74 0.12 -23.97
N ARG A 54 1.91 0.00 -23.32
CA ARG A 54 3.17 -0.40 -23.97
C ARG A 54 3.08 -1.81 -24.54
N ALA A 55 2.51 -2.76 -23.78
CA ALA A 55 2.29 -4.12 -24.27
C ALA A 55 1.33 -4.16 -25.47
N ARG A 56 0.24 -3.39 -25.44
CA ARG A 56 -0.71 -3.27 -26.57
C ARG A 56 -0.06 -2.62 -27.79
N PHE A 57 0.73 -1.57 -27.59
CA PHE A 57 1.48 -0.92 -28.66
C PHE A 57 2.48 -1.89 -29.30
N ALA A 58 3.30 -2.59 -28.51
CA ALA A 58 4.25 -3.58 -29.00
C ALA A 58 3.55 -4.73 -29.75
N ALA A 59 2.40 -5.20 -29.25
CA ALA A 59 1.62 -6.23 -29.92
C ALA A 59 1.00 -5.74 -31.24
N ALA A 60 0.55 -4.47 -31.31
CA ALA A 60 0.04 -3.87 -32.54
C ALA A 60 1.15 -3.62 -33.56
N GLU A 61 2.33 -3.21 -33.10
CA GLU A 61 3.52 -3.03 -33.94
C GLU A 61 4.01 -4.36 -34.52
N ALA A 62 4.03 -5.43 -33.72
CA ALA A 62 4.37 -6.78 -34.15
C ALA A 62 3.45 -7.31 -35.26
N LYS A 63 2.17 -6.89 -35.30
CA LYS A 63 1.22 -7.26 -36.38
C LYS A 63 1.43 -6.49 -37.68
N LEU A 64 2.16 -5.37 -37.64
CA LEU A 64 2.46 -4.53 -38.81
C LEU A 64 3.84 -4.77 -39.39
N LEU A 65 4.75 -5.31 -38.58
CA LEU A 65 5.95 -5.95 -39.10
C LEU A 65 5.50 -6.99 -40.13
N PRO A 66 5.84 -6.82 -41.41
CA PRO A 66 5.50 -7.81 -42.41
C PRO A 66 6.11 -9.13 -41.94
N ALA A 67 5.27 -10.13 -41.69
CA ALA A 67 5.73 -11.50 -41.84
C ALA A 67 6.36 -11.51 -43.23
N THR A 68 7.67 -11.78 -43.33
CA THR A 68 8.49 -11.70 -44.54
C THR A 68 7.92 -12.60 -45.63
N THR A 69 6.84 -12.15 -46.25
CA THR A 69 6.10 -12.82 -47.30
C THR A 69 6.57 -12.09 -48.54
N ASN A 70 7.52 -12.72 -49.21
CA ASN A 70 8.24 -12.24 -50.37
C ASN A 70 7.30 -11.54 -51.35
N ALA A 71 7.46 -10.24 -51.55
CA ALA A 71 6.83 -9.53 -52.66
C ALA A 71 7.14 -10.21 -54.01
N GLU A 72 8.31 -10.86 -54.11
CA GLU A 72 8.70 -11.71 -55.23
C GLU A 72 7.81 -12.96 -55.40
N ASP A 73 7.38 -13.58 -54.30
CA ASP A 73 6.53 -14.78 -54.35
C ASP A 73 5.08 -14.43 -54.72
N ILE A 74 4.60 -13.24 -54.35
CA ILE A 74 3.30 -12.71 -54.80
C ILE A 74 3.32 -12.48 -56.32
N VAL A 75 4.34 -11.80 -56.83
CA VAL A 75 4.50 -11.56 -58.28
C VAL A 75 4.69 -12.89 -59.05
N ALA A 76 5.40 -13.85 -58.45
CA ALA A 76 5.55 -15.20 -59.01
C ALA A 76 4.21 -15.95 -59.07
N LEU A 77 3.36 -15.80 -58.05
CA LEU A 77 2.05 -16.44 -57.99
C LEU A 77 1.09 -15.86 -59.04
N GLU A 78 1.03 -14.53 -59.16
CA GLU A 78 0.21 -13.85 -60.17
C GLU A 78 0.59 -14.29 -61.58
N ARG A 79 1.89 -14.37 -61.88
CA ARG A 79 2.39 -14.85 -63.18
C ARG A 79 2.04 -16.31 -63.43
N ALA A 80 2.12 -17.17 -62.40
CA ALA A 80 1.78 -18.58 -62.51
C ALA A 80 0.28 -18.76 -62.81
N HIS A 81 -0.59 -18.02 -62.11
CA HIS A 81 -2.03 -18.05 -62.30
C HIS A 81 -2.45 -17.51 -63.67
N ASP A 82 -1.86 -16.40 -64.13
CA ASP A 82 -2.09 -15.87 -65.48
C ASP A 82 -1.73 -16.91 -66.56
N SER A 83 -0.63 -17.64 -66.36
CA SER A 83 -0.23 -18.73 -67.25
C SER A 83 -1.22 -19.90 -67.23
N ALA A 84 -1.80 -20.22 -66.07
CA ALA A 84 -2.84 -21.24 -65.95
C ALA A 84 -4.14 -20.83 -66.68
N LEU A 85 -4.58 -19.58 -66.53
CA LEU A 85 -5.75 -19.03 -67.24
C LEU A 85 -5.53 -18.99 -68.76
N GLU A 86 -4.34 -18.65 -69.23
CA GLU A 86 -4.01 -18.66 -70.66
C GLU A 86 -4.04 -20.09 -71.22
N ALA A 87 -3.50 -21.06 -70.47
CA ALA A 87 -3.56 -22.47 -70.84
C ALA A 87 -5.01 -23.00 -70.89
N GLU A 88 -5.83 -22.67 -69.90
CA GLU A 88 -7.24 -23.06 -69.83
C GLU A 88 -8.04 -22.55 -71.05
N ARG A 89 -7.84 -21.28 -71.44
CA ARG A 89 -8.46 -20.70 -72.65
C ARG A 89 -8.10 -21.47 -73.92
N ARG A 90 -6.87 -22.00 -74.01
CA ARG A 90 -6.38 -22.78 -75.16
C ARG A 90 -6.88 -24.23 -75.18
N VAL A 91 -7.17 -24.81 -74.02
CA VAL A 91 -7.75 -26.17 -73.91
C VAL A 91 -9.15 -26.26 -74.53
N SER A 92 -9.89 -25.16 -74.56
CA SER A 92 -11.25 -25.08 -75.15
C SER A 92 -11.28 -25.22 -76.69
N GLY A 93 -10.12 -25.29 -77.37
CA GLY A 93 -10.00 -25.46 -78.82
C GLY A 93 -9.83 -26.91 -79.32
N LEU A 94 -9.84 -27.10 -80.65
CA LEU A 94 -9.81 -28.38 -81.38
C LEU A 94 -8.57 -29.29 -81.15
N PHE A 95 -7.58 -28.88 -80.36
CA PHE A 95 -6.34 -29.64 -80.08
C PHE A 95 -6.12 -29.92 -78.58
N GLY A 96 -7.17 -30.32 -77.86
CA GLY A 96 -7.20 -30.32 -76.40
C GLY A 96 -6.19 -31.20 -75.64
N SER A 97 -5.58 -32.24 -76.23
CA SER A 97 -4.72 -33.14 -75.42
C SER A 97 -3.36 -32.52 -75.04
N ARG A 98 -2.72 -31.79 -75.95
CA ARG A 98 -1.44 -31.11 -75.68
C ARG A 98 -1.63 -29.93 -74.72
N TRP A 99 -2.73 -29.20 -74.90
CA TRP A 99 -3.05 -28.04 -74.05
C TRP A 99 -3.46 -28.47 -72.64
N ARG A 100 -4.08 -29.65 -72.47
CA ARG A 100 -4.38 -30.19 -71.12
C ARG A 100 -3.11 -30.42 -70.31
N LYS A 101 -2.09 -31.04 -70.93
CA LYS A 101 -0.79 -31.22 -70.26
C LYS A 101 -0.17 -29.87 -69.84
N GLN A 102 -0.27 -28.86 -70.70
CA GLN A 102 0.23 -27.53 -70.39
C GLN A 102 -0.56 -26.83 -69.25
N LEU A 103 -1.87 -27.08 -69.15
CA LEU A 103 -2.69 -26.61 -68.05
C LEU A 103 -2.28 -27.30 -66.74
N ASP A 104 -2.10 -28.62 -66.76
CA ASP A 104 -1.66 -29.39 -65.59
C ASP A 104 -0.28 -28.92 -65.09
N ASP A 105 0.67 -28.67 -66.01
CA ASP A 105 2.00 -28.15 -65.70
C ASP A 105 1.93 -26.73 -65.09
N ALA A 106 1.05 -25.86 -65.60
CA ALA A 106 0.86 -24.50 -65.07
C ALA A 106 0.21 -24.49 -63.69
N LEU A 107 -0.80 -25.33 -63.45
CA LEU A 107 -1.44 -25.51 -62.15
C LEU A 107 -0.47 -26.08 -61.11
N ALA A 108 0.44 -26.97 -61.52
CA ALA A 108 1.49 -27.48 -60.63
C ALA A 108 2.46 -26.38 -60.19
N VAL A 109 2.85 -25.47 -61.11
CA VAL A 109 3.69 -24.31 -60.76
C VAL A 109 2.96 -23.35 -59.83
N GLU A 110 1.67 -23.07 -60.09
CA GLU A 110 0.83 -22.27 -59.21
C GLU A 110 0.75 -22.87 -57.80
N GLN A 111 0.53 -24.18 -57.70
CA GLN A 111 0.46 -24.89 -56.42
C GLN A 111 1.77 -24.81 -55.63
N VAL A 112 2.92 -24.95 -56.29
CA VAL A 112 4.24 -24.83 -55.61
C VAL A 112 4.43 -23.44 -55.00
N VAL A 113 3.97 -22.38 -55.69
CA VAL A 113 4.06 -21.01 -55.14
C VAL A 113 3.04 -20.80 -54.02
N LEU A 114 1.83 -21.34 -54.14
CA LEU A 114 0.81 -21.33 -53.09
C LEU A 114 1.28 -22.06 -51.82
N ASP A 115 1.90 -23.23 -51.96
CA ASP A 115 2.44 -24.01 -50.84
C ASP A 115 3.55 -23.25 -50.10
N ARG A 116 4.42 -22.55 -50.85
CA ARG A 116 5.45 -21.67 -50.28
C ARG A 116 4.86 -20.48 -49.52
N LEU A 117 3.74 -19.95 -49.99
CA LEU A 117 3.00 -18.87 -49.34
C LEU A 117 2.04 -19.36 -48.23
N GLY A 118 1.89 -20.68 -48.08
CA GLY A 118 1.02 -21.30 -47.06
C GLY A 118 -0.47 -21.27 -47.39
N TYR A 119 -0.85 -21.10 -48.66
CA TYR A 119 -2.25 -21.09 -49.08
C TYR A 119 -2.62 -22.39 -49.81
N PRO A 120 -3.81 -22.95 -49.56
CA PRO A 120 -4.23 -24.19 -50.21
C PRO A 120 -4.71 -23.97 -51.66
N THR A 121 -5.20 -22.77 -52.02
CA THR A 121 -5.72 -22.45 -53.35
C THR A 121 -5.56 -20.96 -53.67
N TRP A 122 -5.61 -20.58 -54.95
CA TRP A 122 -5.66 -19.18 -55.39
C TRP A 122 -6.86 -18.41 -54.84
N SER A 123 -8.03 -19.05 -54.74
CA SER A 123 -9.20 -18.44 -54.12
C SER A 123 -8.98 -18.15 -52.63
N ALA A 124 -8.28 -19.03 -51.90
CA ALA A 124 -7.87 -18.78 -50.52
C ALA A 124 -6.83 -17.66 -50.43
N PHE A 125 -5.92 -17.55 -51.39
CA PHE A 125 -4.99 -16.43 -51.50
C PHE A 125 -5.70 -15.10 -51.79
N ILE A 126 -6.64 -15.02 -52.73
CA ILE A 126 -7.37 -13.77 -53.05
C ILE A 126 -8.35 -13.38 -51.94
N MET A 127 -9.04 -14.35 -51.33
CA MET A 127 -9.87 -14.11 -50.15
C MET A 127 -9.01 -13.74 -48.93
N GLY A 128 -7.80 -14.30 -48.84
CA GLY A 128 -6.76 -13.90 -47.91
C GLY A 128 -6.13 -12.55 -48.25
N ALA A 129 -6.06 -12.13 -49.51
CA ALA A 129 -5.56 -10.83 -49.94
C ALA A 129 -6.56 -9.70 -49.63
N ARG A 130 -7.85 -10.03 -49.39
CA ARG A 130 -8.74 -9.14 -48.64
C ARG A 130 -8.30 -8.90 -47.18
N MET A 131 -7.34 -9.67 -46.62
CA MET A 131 -6.56 -9.26 -45.45
C MET A 131 -5.59 -8.09 -45.74
N LEU A 132 -5.48 -7.55 -46.95
CA LEU A 132 -4.91 -6.20 -47.12
C LEU A 132 -5.77 -5.14 -46.39
N ASP A 133 -7.07 -5.37 -46.18
CA ASP A 133 -7.88 -4.60 -45.23
C ASP A 133 -7.44 -4.85 -43.77
N SER A 134 -6.83 -6.00 -43.46
CA SER A 134 -6.19 -6.24 -42.16
C SER A 134 -4.95 -5.36 -41.98
N THR A 135 -4.25 -4.95 -43.05
CA THR A 135 -3.17 -3.95 -42.90
C THR A 135 -3.71 -2.55 -42.60
N ALA A 136 -4.87 -2.18 -43.14
CA ALA A 136 -5.54 -0.93 -42.81
C ALA A 136 -6.10 -0.97 -41.38
N GLU A 137 -6.70 -2.09 -40.97
CA GLU A 137 -7.21 -2.29 -39.62
C GLU A 137 -6.09 -2.40 -38.57
N ASN A 138 -5.00 -3.12 -38.87
CA ASN A 138 -3.81 -3.17 -38.02
C ASN A 138 -3.16 -1.78 -37.89
N LYS A 139 -3.14 -0.97 -38.97
CA LYS A 139 -2.70 0.43 -38.91
C LYS A 139 -3.59 1.26 -37.99
N ARG A 140 -4.92 1.12 -38.09
CA ARG A 140 -5.86 1.79 -37.17
C ARG A 140 -5.66 1.34 -35.72
N GLN A 141 -5.43 0.04 -35.49
CA GLN A 141 -5.14 -0.50 -34.16
C GLN A 141 -3.82 0.03 -33.59
N LEU A 142 -2.76 0.14 -34.41
CA LEU A 142 -1.51 0.76 -34.01
C LEU A 142 -1.70 2.25 -33.70
N GLU A 143 -2.41 3.00 -34.55
CA GLU A 143 -2.71 4.41 -34.29
C GLU A 143 -3.52 4.59 -33.00
N HIS A 144 -4.50 3.72 -32.75
CA HIS A 144 -5.27 3.73 -31.51
C HIS A 144 -4.37 3.44 -30.30
N ALA A 145 -3.58 2.36 -30.33
CA ALA A 145 -2.66 2.01 -29.25
C ALA A 145 -1.61 3.11 -29.00
N ARG A 146 -1.16 3.79 -30.05
CA ARG A 146 -0.26 4.94 -29.95
C ARG A 146 -0.92 6.12 -29.26
N ARG A 147 -2.14 6.50 -29.66
CA ARG A 147 -2.89 7.60 -29.00
C ARG A 147 -3.14 7.29 -27.53
N GLU A 148 -3.52 6.05 -27.22
CA GLU A 148 -3.72 5.59 -25.85
C GLU A 148 -2.43 5.67 -25.02
N LEU A 149 -1.29 5.23 -25.57
CA LEU A 149 0.01 5.38 -24.93
C LEU A 149 0.36 6.85 -24.69
N GLU A 150 0.21 7.71 -25.70
CA GLU A 150 0.46 9.15 -25.59
C GLU A 150 -0.45 9.83 -24.57
N ASP A 151 -1.73 9.42 -24.46
CA ASP A 151 -2.67 9.93 -23.46
C ASP A 151 -2.24 9.55 -22.03
N ILE A 152 -1.86 8.28 -21.82
CA ILE A 152 -1.41 7.80 -20.50
C ILE A 152 -0.06 8.42 -20.12
N GLU A 153 0.86 8.59 -21.06
CA GLU A 153 2.13 9.30 -20.81
C GLU A 153 1.89 10.76 -20.44
N ARG A 154 0.92 11.44 -21.06
CA ARG A 154 0.50 12.80 -20.67
C ARG A 154 -0.08 12.84 -19.26
N VAL A 155 -0.89 11.86 -18.87
CA VAL A 155 -1.40 11.75 -17.49
C VAL A 155 -0.24 11.55 -16.50
N ARG A 156 0.69 10.62 -16.79
CA ARG A 156 1.88 10.39 -15.96
C ARG A 156 2.73 11.66 -15.82
N ALA A 157 3.00 12.36 -16.92
CA ALA A 157 3.77 13.60 -16.89
C ALA A 157 3.10 14.68 -16.03
N ARG A 158 1.77 14.78 -16.08
CA ARG A 158 1.00 15.71 -15.24
C ARG A 158 1.08 15.34 -13.75
N VAL A 159 0.98 14.05 -13.41
CA VAL A 159 1.13 13.57 -12.03
C VAL A 159 2.55 13.84 -11.52
N MET A 160 3.58 13.55 -12.30
CA MET A 160 4.97 13.83 -11.94
C MET A 160 5.25 15.33 -11.78
N ALA A 161 4.66 16.18 -12.62
CA ALA A 161 4.77 17.63 -12.48
C ALA A 161 4.13 18.11 -11.16
N LYS A 162 2.92 17.64 -10.83
CA LYS A 162 2.26 17.94 -9.56
C LYS A 162 3.05 17.47 -8.34
N LEU A 163 3.72 16.32 -8.44
CA LEU A 163 4.61 15.82 -7.39
C LEU A 163 5.86 16.69 -7.24
N GLY A 164 6.47 17.12 -8.36
CA GLY A 164 7.61 18.03 -8.34
C GLY A 164 7.30 19.41 -7.79
N ASP A 165 6.07 19.89 -7.96
CA ASP A 165 5.60 21.16 -7.36
C ASP A 165 5.26 21.02 -5.87
N ASN A 166 5.16 19.79 -5.35
CA ASN A 166 4.83 19.54 -3.95
C ASN A 166 6.08 19.63 -3.07
N VAL A 167 6.16 20.69 -2.28
CA VAL A 167 7.28 20.95 -1.34
C VAL A 167 7.47 19.82 -0.33
N GLU A 168 6.38 19.23 0.18
CA GLU A 168 6.44 18.11 1.14
C GLU A 168 7.08 16.88 0.48
N PHE A 169 6.68 16.57 -0.76
CA PHE A 169 7.24 15.45 -1.52
C PHE A 169 8.74 15.64 -1.77
N CYS A 170 9.16 16.81 -2.25
CA CYS A 170 10.58 17.11 -2.48
C CYS A 170 11.41 17.00 -1.19
N ALA A 171 10.89 17.51 -0.07
CA ALA A 171 11.58 17.42 1.22
C ALA A 171 11.76 15.96 1.71
N TYR A 172 10.75 15.11 1.52
CA TYR A 172 10.87 13.69 1.85
C TYR A 172 11.78 12.94 0.90
N PHE A 173 11.79 13.30 -0.39
CA PHE A 173 12.70 12.72 -1.37
C PHE A 173 14.17 13.05 -1.04
N ASP A 174 14.48 14.31 -0.74
CA ASP A 174 15.82 14.74 -0.29
C ASP A 174 16.23 14.07 1.03
N ARG A 175 15.26 13.80 1.92
CA ARG A 175 15.51 13.04 3.16
C ARG A 175 15.81 11.58 2.85
N LEU A 176 15.07 10.97 1.93
CA LEU A 176 15.28 9.59 1.51
C LEU A 176 16.68 9.40 0.91
N GLU A 177 17.13 10.30 0.04
CA GLU A 177 18.48 10.25 -0.54
C GLU A 177 19.56 10.32 0.55
N ARG A 178 19.43 11.24 1.51
CA ARG A 178 20.38 11.33 2.64
C ARG A 178 20.39 10.09 3.53
N LEU A 179 19.21 9.52 3.81
CA LEU A 179 19.11 8.26 4.57
C LEU A 179 19.73 7.11 3.79
N GLN A 180 19.56 7.07 2.47
CA GLN A 180 20.14 6.07 1.62
C GLN A 180 21.67 6.17 1.61
N GLU A 181 22.24 7.37 1.47
CA GLU A 181 23.70 7.58 1.58
C GLU A 181 24.24 7.16 2.95
N ALA A 182 23.57 7.56 4.04
CA ALA A 182 23.95 7.17 5.40
C ALA A 182 23.90 5.65 5.59
N ALA A 183 22.89 4.99 5.02
CA ALA A 183 22.76 3.54 5.08
C ALA A 183 23.84 2.83 4.25
N HIS A 184 24.11 3.30 3.03
CA HIS A 184 25.19 2.76 2.19
C HIS A 184 26.57 2.91 2.83
N ALA A 185 26.79 3.96 3.64
CA ALA A 185 28.01 4.11 4.41
C ALA A 185 28.19 3.00 5.48
N ILE A 186 27.08 2.42 5.96
CA ILE A 186 27.09 1.38 7.00
C ILE A 186 27.12 -0.03 6.37
N VAL A 187 26.19 -0.32 5.46
CA VAL A 187 26.00 -1.68 4.89
C VAL A 187 26.65 -1.89 3.53
N GLY A 188 27.15 -0.83 2.89
CA GLY A 188 27.70 -0.87 1.54
C GLY A 188 26.63 -0.74 0.45
N ASP A 189 27.04 -1.01 -0.79
CA ASP A 189 26.14 -1.03 -1.96
C ASP A 189 25.35 -2.33 -2.00
N VAL A 190 24.06 -2.24 -1.67
CA VAL A 190 23.13 -3.37 -1.53
C VAL A 190 21.78 -3.04 -2.13
N ASP A 191 21.15 -4.04 -2.77
CA ASP A 191 19.85 -3.87 -3.42
C ASP A 191 18.71 -3.60 -2.42
N ASP A 192 18.76 -4.22 -1.25
CA ASP A 192 17.78 -4.04 -0.17
C ASP A 192 18.45 -3.49 1.11
N VAL A 193 18.56 -2.17 1.12
CA VAL A 193 19.16 -1.40 2.22
C VAL A 193 18.45 -1.64 3.55
N GLU A 194 17.12 -1.74 3.55
CA GLU A 194 16.32 -1.92 4.76
C GLU A 194 16.59 -3.29 5.39
N ALA A 195 16.54 -4.36 4.58
CA ALA A 195 16.86 -5.70 5.04
C ALA A 195 18.31 -5.82 5.49
N ALA A 196 19.25 -5.21 4.77
CA ALA A 196 20.66 -5.22 5.13
C ALA A 196 20.95 -4.53 6.46
N LEU A 197 20.36 -3.33 6.69
CA LEU A 197 20.50 -2.62 7.96
C LEU A 197 19.93 -3.45 9.12
N ARG A 198 18.78 -4.09 8.91
CA ARG A 198 18.15 -4.96 9.92
C ARG A 198 18.90 -6.27 10.15
N ALA A 199 19.64 -6.76 9.16
CA ALA A 199 20.49 -7.95 9.27
C ALA A 199 21.88 -7.65 9.86
N LEU A 200 22.26 -6.37 9.99
CA LEU A 200 23.56 -5.98 10.51
C LEU A 200 23.70 -6.42 11.97
N ARG A 201 24.70 -7.27 12.24
CA ARG A 201 25.09 -7.68 13.58
C ARG A 201 26.54 -7.31 13.79
N VAL A 202 26.83 -6.61 14.89
CA VAL A 202 28.20 -6.25 15.27
C VAL A 202 28.55 -7.03 16.53
N ASP A 203 29.71 -7.68 16.52
CA ASP A 203 30.30 -8.22 17.74
C ASP A 203 30.80 -7.03 18.58
N PRO A 204 30.20 -6.74 19.77
CA PRO A 204 30.60 -5.59 20.58
C PRO A 204 32.00 -5.73 21.17
N GLY A 205 32.66 -6.87 20.95
CA GLY A 205 33.87 -7.27 21.65
C GLY A 205 33.58 -7.65 23.10
N PRO A 206 34.57 -8.23 23.80
CA PRO A 206 34.39 -8.66 25.18
C PRO A 206 34.27 -7.43 26.11
N ARG A 207 33.05 -7.06 26.47
CA ARG A 207 32.80 -6.14 27.59
C ARG A 207 32.95 -6.92 28.88
N SER A 208 34.01 -6.66 29.64
CA SER A 208 34.17 -7.19 31.00
C SER A 208 33.34 -6.35 31.96
N MET A 209 32.27 -6.92 32.52
CA MET A 209 31.42 -6.25 33.50
C MET A 209 31.42 -7.07 34.80
N THR A 210 31.29 -6.39 35.94
CA THR A 210 31.06 -7.08 37.22
C THR A 210 29.63 -7.63 37.30
N VAL A 211 29.38 -8.63 38.14
CA VAL A 211 28.02 -9.18 38.35
C VAL A 211 27.06 -8.11 38.85
N GLU A 212 27.48 -7.26 39.79
CA GLU A 212 26.66 -6.14 40.26
C GLU A 212 26.31 -5.18 39.12
N GLN A 213 27.29 -4.76 38.30
CA GLN A 213 27.01 -3.88 37.15
C GLN A 213 26.09 -4.52 36.11
N ALA A 214 26.23 -5.82 35.85
CA ALA A 214 25.34 -6.53 34.94
C ALA A 214 23.91 -6.61 35.48
N ARG A 215 23.77 -6.83 36.80
CA ARG A 215 22.47 -6.83 37.49
C ARG A 215 21.81 -5.46 37.41
N ASP A 216 22.54 -4.41 37.78
CA ASP A 216 21.99 -3.05 37.83
C ASP A 216 21.62 -2.56 36.42
N ASN A 217 22.45 -2.84 35.40
CA ASN A 217 22.11 -2.50 34.01
C ASN A 217 20.85 -3.24 33.52
N LEU A 218 20.71 -4.53 33.83
CA LEU A 218 19.53 -5.31 33.44
C LEU A 218 18.28 -4.84 34.19
N ALA A 219 18.42 -4.51 35.47
CA ALA A 219 17.35 -3.94 36.27
C ALA A 219 16.89 -2.58 35.71
N SER A 220 17.81 -1.66 35.42
CA SER A 220 17.48 -0.38 34.79
C SER A 220 16.81 -0.56 33.43
N SER A 221 17.25 -1.53 32.63
CA SER A 221 16.66 -1.81 31.32
C SER A 221 15.22 -2.34 31.45
N LEU A 222 14.98 -3.28 32.37
CA LEU A 222 13.64 -3.81 32.63
C LEU A 222 12.70 -2.75 33.23
N LEU A 223 13.20 -1.88 34.11
CA LEU A 223 12.45 -0.74 34.65
C LEU A 223 12.08 0.27 33.55
N ALA A 224 13.00 0.56 32.63
CA ALA A 224 12.72 1.44 31.49
C ALA A 224 11.63 0.88 30.57
N VAL A 225 11.50 -0.44 30.51
CA VAL A 225 10.42 -1.15 29.79
C VAL A 225 9.11 -1.23 30.61
N GLY A 226 9.12 -0.70 31.84
CA GLY A 226 7.95 -0.64 32.72
C GLY A 226 7.75 -1.85 33.62
N PHE A 227 8.72 -2.78 33.72
CA PHE A 227 8.63 -3.88 34.66
C PHE A 227 8.89 -3.43 36.09
N GLY A 228 7.99 -3.79 37.01
CA GLY A 228 8.22 -3.67 38.44
C GLY A 228 9.25 -4.71 38.90
N ILE A 229 10.38 -4.24 39.41
CA ILE A 229 11.47 -5.10 39.87
C ILE A 229 11.55 -5.05 41.39
N GLU A 230 11.61 -6.22 42.03
CA GLU A 230 11.85 -6.30 43.47
C GLU A 230 13.28 -5.84 43.79
N THR A 231 13.43 -5.00 44.83
CA THR A 231 14.70 -4.37 45.24
C THR A 231 15.82 -5.38 45.56
N HIS A 232 15.47 -6.66 45.76
CA HIS A 232 16.38 -7.76 46.07
C HIS A 232 16.43 -8.85 44.99
N ALA A 233 15.89 -8.59 43.79
CA ALA A 233 15.95 -9.51 42.67
C ALA A 233 17.42 -9.88 42.35
N THR A 234 17.68 -11.18 42.21
CA THR A 234 18.99 -11.67 41.79
C THR A 234 19.15 -11.49 40.28
N LEU A 235 20.39 -11.55 39.78
CA LEU A 235 20.65 -11.49 38.33
C LEU A 235 19.91 -12.60 37.57
N GLU A 236 19.75 -13.78 38.18
CA GLU A 236 19.06 -14.92 37.57
C GLU A 236 17.55 -14.65 37.46
N ASP A 237 16.94 -14.03 38.48
CA ASP A 237 15.53 -13.62 38.44
C ASP A 237 15.30 -12.57 37.33
N LEU A 238 16.17 -11.56 37.26
CA LEU A 238 16.11 -10.53 36.22
C LEU A 238 16.28 -11.11 34.81
N GLN A 239 17.18 -12.08 34.64
CA GLN A 239 17.35 -12.79 33.38
C GLN A 239 16.10 -13.59 33.01
N GLY A 240 15.48 -14.28 33.97
CA GLY A 240 14.23 -14.99 33.76
C GLY A 240 13.10 -14.06 33.30
N THR A 241 12.95 -12.91 33.95
CA THR A 241 11.96 -11.89 33.56
C THR A 241 12.25 -11.33 32.17
N ALA A 242 13.50 -10.99 31.88
CA ALA A 242 13.89 -10.46 30.56
C ALA A 242 13.66 -11.47 29.44
N LEU A 243 13.96 -12.75 29.66
CA LEU A 243 13.71 -13.80 28.68
C LEU A 243 12.21 -14.01 28.44
N THR A 244 11.40 -13.96 29.50
CA THR A 244 9.94 -14.06 29.40
C THR A 244 9.38 -12.90 28.59
N TRP A 245 9.82 -11.67 28.88
CA TRP A 245 9.42 -10.49 28.12
C TRP A 245 9.85 -10.55 26.65
N LEU A 246 11.09 -10.98 26.37
CA LEU A 246 11.55 -11.15 24.98
C LEU A 246 10.71 -12.18 24.23
N ASP A 247 10.28 -13.26 24.88
CA ASP A 247 9.39 -14.27 24.28
C ASP A 247 8.01 -13.69 23.99
N GLU A 248 7.44 -12.90 24.91
CA GLU A 248 6.17 -12.19 24.72
C GLU A 248 6.25 -11.19 23.55
N VAL A 249 7.33 -10.40 23.47
CA VAL A 249 7.55 -9.44 22.36
C VAL A 249 7.69 -10.17 21.02
N HIS A 250 8.45 -11.27 20.97
CA HIS A 250 8.53 -12.09 19.78
C HIS A 250 7.18 -12.69 19.40
N GLN A 251 6.39 -13.13 20.37
CA GLN A 251 5.06 -13.65 20.13
C GLN A 251 4.11 -12.58 19.57
N ILE A 252 4.14 -11.36 20.10
CA ILE A 252 3.37 -10.22 19.58
C ILE A 252 3.81 -9.89 18.15
N SER A 253 5.12 -9.81 17.89
CA SER A 253 5.66 -9.53 16.56
C SER A 253 5.28 -10.62 15.53
N TRP A 254 5.32 -11.89 15.95
CA TRP A 254 4.89 -13.02 15.14
C TRP A 254 3.38 -12.96 14.85
N LEU A 255 2.55 -12.71 15.87
CA LEU A 255 1.09 -12.56 15.72
C LEU A 255 0.75 -11.39 14.79
N HIS A 256 1.45 -10.26 14.91
CA HIS A 256 1.28 -9.11 14.03
C HIS A 256 1.61 -9.48 12.58
N SER A 257 2.76 -10.13 12.36
CA SER A 257 3.18 -10.58 11.02
C SER A 257 2.19 -11.57 10.42
N GLN A 258 1.63 -12.45 11.23
CA GLN A 258 0.60 -13.39 10.81
C GLN A 258 -0.70 -12.66 10.43
N LEU A 259 -1.18 -11.73 11.26
CA LEU A 259 -2.38 -10.93 10.97
C LEU A 259 -2.22 -10.10 9.69
N GLU A 260 -1.03 -9.56 9.42
CA GLU A 260 -0.75 -8.86 8.17
C GLU A 260 -0.79 -9.80 6.96
N ALA A 261 -0.24 -11.01 7.09
CA ALA A 261 -0.31 -12.02 6.03
C ALA A 261 -1.75 -12.46 5.76
N ASP A 262 -2.53 -12.70 6.80
CA ASP A 262 -3.94 -13.08 6.72
C ASP A 262 -4.79 -11.93 6.13
N ALA A 263 -4.51 -10.68 6.50
CA ALA A 263 -5.17 -9.51 5.90
C ALA A 263 -4.86 -9.38 4.40
N LYS A 264 -3.60 -9.60 3.99
CA LYS A 264 -3.24 -9.63 2.55
C LYS A 264 -3.95 -10.76 1.81
N HIS A 265 -4.13 -11.91 2.46
CA HIS A 265 -4.87 -13.03 1.89
C HIS A 265 -6.37 -12.74 1.74
N CYS A 266 -7.06 -12.25 2.78
CA CYS A 266 -8.49 -11.86 2.66
C CYS A 266 -8.65 -10.75 1.58
N ALA A 267 -7.68 -9.85 1.41
CA ALA A 267 -7.74 -8.81 0.38
C ALA A 267 -7.69 -9.40 -1.05
N GLN A 268 -6.83 -10.40 -1.28
CA GLN A 268 -6.77 -11.12 -2.55
C GLN A 268 -8.09 -11.87 -2.82
N GLU A 269 -8.64 -12.57 -1.82
CA GLU A 269 -9.93 -13.26 -1.96
C GLU A 269 -11.07 -12.28 -2.29
N LEU A 270 -11.06 -11.08 -1.69
CA LEU A 270 -12.04 -10.03 -1.99
C LEU A 270 -11.94 -9.54 -3.43
N ASP A 271 -10.72 -9.32 -3.93
CA ASP A 271 -10.49 -8.91 -5.32
C ASP A 271 -10.94 -10.00 -6.31
N GLU A 272 -10.61 -11.28 -6.05
CA GLU A 272 -11.07 -12.41 -6.86
C GLU A 272 -12.60 -12.58 -6.86
N ALA A 273 -13.25 -12.38 -5.71
CA ALA A 273 -14.70 -12.43 -5.59
C ALA A 273 -15.36 -11.27 -6.37
N ARG A 274 -14.78 -10.07 -6.33
CA ARG A 274 -15.23 -8.90 -7.10
C ARG A 274 -15.07 -9.10 -8.59
N GLU A 275 -13.93 -9.61 -9.05
CA GLU A 275 -13.72 -9.95 -10.46
C GLU A 275 -14.72 -11.00 -10.95
N THR A 276 -15.00 -12.02 -10.12
CA THR A 276 -16.00 -13.05 -10.43
C THR A 276 -17.39 -12.43 -10.56
N LEU A 277 -17.76 -11.54 -9.63
CA LEU A 277 -19.03 -10.82 -9.69
C LEU A 277 -19.14 -9.94 -10.94
N GLU A 278 -18.08 -9.18 -11.28
CA GLU A 278 -18.03 -8.34 -12.48
C GLU A 278 -18.14 -9.19 -13.75
N ARG A 279 -17.47 -10.33 -13.82
CA ARG A 279 -17.55 -11.27 -14.94
C ARG A 279 -18.96 -11.82 -15.12
N ILE A 280 -19.64 -12.18 -14.03
CA ILE A 280 -21.04 -12.64 -14.07
C ILE A 280 -21.96 -11.52 -14.55
N GLN A 281 -21.74 -10.27 -14.12
CA GLN A 281 -22.54 -9.12 -14.55
C GLN A 281 -22.31 -8.77 -16.03
N LEU A 282 -21.07 -8.87 -16.53
CA LEU A 282 -20.70 -8.54 -17.91
C LEU A 282 -21.30 -9.51 -18.94
N VAL A 283 -21.43 -10.79 -18.58
CA VAL A 283 -22.10 -11.80 -19.42
C VAL A 283 -23.60 -11.50 -19.57
N GLY A 284 -24.13 -10.57 -18.79
CA GLY A 284 -25.54 -10.18 -18.78
C GLY A 284 -26.38 -11.17 -17.98
N ALA A 285 -27.55 -10.73 -17.52
CA ALA A 285 -28.55 -11.64 -17.00
C ALA A 285 -28.90 -12.64 -18.11
N VAL A 286 -28.32 -13.84 -18.04
CA VAL A 286 -28.83 -15.02 -18.76
C VAL A 286 -30.33 -15.03 -18.48
N ASP A 287 -31.14 -14.99 -19.54
CA ASP A 287 -32.60 -14.78 -19.51
C ASP A 287 -33.25 -15.26 -18.21
N GLU A 288 -34.12 -14.44 -17.60
CA GLU A 288 -34.86 -14.71 -16.34
C GLU A 288 -35.55 -16.08 -16.26
N ILE A 289 -35.65 -16.79 -17.39
CA ILE A 289 -36.26 -18.10 -17.55
C ILE A 289 -35.36 -19.23 -17.01
N ASP A 290 -34.03 -19.07 -17.03
CA ASP A 290 -33.09 -20.05 -16.48
C ASP A 290 -32.56 -19.54 -15.13
N GLY A 291 -33.25 -19.89 -14.03
CA GLY A 291 -32.91 -19.50 -12.63
C GLY A 291 -31.47 -19.78 -12.17
N PHE A 292 -30.65 -20.40 -13.01
CA PHE A 292 -29.22 -20.62 -12.84
C PHE A 292 -28.39 -19.32 -12.76
N GLY A 293 -28.80 -18.26 -13.48
CA GLY A 293 -28.09 -16.97 -13.47
C GLY A 293 -28.25 -16.21 -12.15
N ALA A 294 -29.46 -16.22 -11.59
CA ALA A 294 -29.78 -15.55 -10.32
C ALA A 294 -29.06 -16.18 -9.13
N ASP A 295 -28.97 -17.52 -9.10
CA ASP A 295 -28.32 -18.26 -8.01
C ASP A 295 -26.79 -18.02 -7.99
N ARG A 296 -26.15 -17.97 -9.16
CA ARG A 296 -24.73 -17.61 -9.28
C ARG A 296 -24.44 -16.17 -8.85
N LEU A 297 -25.30 -15.22 -9.23
CA LEU A 297 -25.15 -13.82 -8.84
C LEU A 297 -25.36 -13.64 -7.32
N TYR A 298 -26.32 -14.36 -6.74
CA TYR A 298 -26.54 -14.36 -5.29
C TYR A 298 -25.33 -14.93 -4.55
N THR A 299 -24.84 -16.10 -4.98
CA THR A 299 -23.64 -16.74 -4.39
C THR A 299 -22.41 -15.83 -4.49
N ALA A 300 -22.15 -15.23 -5.66
CA ALA A 300 -21.01 -14.32 -5.83
C ALA A 300 -21.11 -13.05 -4.95
N ARG A 301 -22.31 -12.52 -4.73
CA ARG A 301 -22.52 -11.40 -3.80
C ARG A 301 -22.31 -11.81 -2.35
N GLU A 302 -22.74 -13.00 -1.97
CA GLU A 302 -22.51 -13.55 -0.64
C GLU A 302 -21.03 -13.78 -0.38
N ASP A 303 -20.29 -14.28 -1.38
CA ASP A 303 -18.84 -14.46 -1.30
C ASP A 303 -18.09 -13.13 -1.13
N VAL A 304 -18.48 -12.09 -1.88
CA VAL A 304 -17.95 -10.72 -1.68
C VAL A 304 -18.24 -10.23 -0.26
N ALA A 305 -19.48 -10.35 0.22
CA ALA A 305 -19.85 -9.89 1.56
C ALA A 305 -19.05 -10.61 2.67
N ARG A 306 -18.83 -11.92 2.51
CA ARG A 306 -18.03 -12.74 3.44
C ARG A 306 -16.56 -12.33 3.45
N ALA A 307 -15.98 -12.04 2.27
CA ALA A 307 -14.61 -11.55 2.14
C ALA A 307 -14.44 -10.13 2.73
N GLU A 308 -15.43 -9.24 2.54
CA GLU A 308 -15.43 -7.91 3.17
C GLU A 308 -15.49 -7.99 4.69
N GLU A 309 -16.28 -8.91 5.25
CA GLU A 309 -16.34 -9.14 6.70
C GLU A 309 -15.01 -9.72 7.25
N CYS A 310 -14.38 -10.65 6.53
CA CYS A 310 -13.02 -11.17 6.83
C CYS A 310 -12.02 -10.03 6.95
N MET A 311 -11.99 -9.15 5.95
CA MET A 311 -11.12 -7.98 5.89
C MET A 311 -11.36 -7.02 7.05
N TRP A 312 -12.62 -6.73 7.36
CA TRP A 312 -12.96 -5.84 8.46
C TRP A 312 -12.48 -6.38 9.81
N ARG A 313 -12.69 -7.68 10.08
CA ARG A 313 -12.22 -8.34 11.31
C ARG A 313 -10.69 -8.29 11.45
N HIS A 314 -9.94 -8.55 10.37
CA HIS A 314 -8.48 -8.48 10.42
C HIS A 314 -7.95 -7.06 10.60
N ARG A 315 -8.58 -6.08 9.94
CA ARG A 315 -8.23 -4.67 10.10
C ARG A 315 -8.48 -4.18 11.53
N ASP A 316 -9.60 -4.57 12.14
CA ASP A 316 -9.90 -4.25 13.54
C ASP A 316 -8.88 -4.88 14.50
N ALA A 317 -8.52 -6.15 14.27
CA ALA A 317 -7.47 -6.82 15.04
C ALA A 317 -6.11 -6.11 14.94
N LEU A 318 -5.70 -5.68 13.73
CA LEU A 318 -4.46 -4.91 13.54
C LEU A 318 -4.50 -3.56 14.27
N ILE A 319 -5.64 -2.85 14.24
CA ILE A 319 -5.81 -1.59 14.98
C ILE A 319 -5.66 -1.84 16.49
N ARG A 320 -6.26 -2.92 17.01
CA ARG A 320 -6.15 -3.29 18.43
C ARG A 320 -4.72 -3.59 18.83
N VAL A 321 -3.98 -4.35 18.02
CA VAL A 321 -2.56 -4.62 18.27
C VAL A 321 -1.76 -3.30 18.27
N ALA A 322 -1.96 -2.43 17.29
CA ALA A 322 -1.29 -1.14 17.22
C ALA A 322 -1.59 -0.25 18.46
N GLN A 323 -2.83 -0.27 18.95
CA GLN A 323 -3.21 0.43 20.19
C GLN A 323 -2.47 -0.12 21.41
N LEU A 324 -2.39 -1.45 21.55
CA LEU A 324 -1.64 -2.08 22.64
C LEU A 324 -0.15 -1.75 22.59
N VAL A 325 0.45 -1.71 21.39
CA VAL A 325 1.84 -1.27 21.22
C VAL A 325 2.01 0.19 21.66
N ALA A 326 1.16 1.10 21.17
CA ALA A 326 1.23 2.51 21.55
C ALA A 326 0.98 2.73 23.07
N GLU A 327 0.10 1.95 23.69
CA GLU A 327 -0.12 1.99 25.13
C GLU A 327 1.12 1.51 25.90
N SER A 328 1.78 0.44 25.43
CA SER A 328 3.03 -0.03 26.03
C SER A 328 4.16 1.00 25.91
N GLU A 329 4.27 1.71 24.77
CA GLU A 329 5.24 2.78 24.57
C GLU A 329 4.99 3.96 25.51
N ARG A 330 3.72 4.35 25.71
CA ARG A 330 3.38 5.41 26.68
C ARG A 330 3.69 5.00 28.11
N VAL A 331 3.43 3.76 28.48
CA VAL A 331 3.79 3.24 29.81
C VAL A 331 5.31 3.28 30.00
N MET A 332 6.09 2.93 28.96
CA MET A 332 7.55 3.07 29.00
C MET A 332 7.99 4.53 29.14
N GLU A 333 7.39 5.46 28.41
CA GLU A 333 7.73 6.89 28.49
C GLU A 333 7.40 7.48 29.88
N LEU A 334 6.26 7.09 30.45
CA LEU A 334 5.88 7.48 31.81
C LEU A 334 6.80 6.85 32.87
N ALA A 335 7.22 5.60 32.69
CA ALA A 335 8.18 4.95 33.58
C ALA A 335 9.57 5.61 33.48
N TYR A 336 10.01 5.95 32.28
CA TYR A 336 11.27 6.65 32.03
C TYR A 336 11.27 8.04 32.67
N THR A 337 10.23 8.83 32.47
CA THR A 337 10.11 10.17 33.07
C THR A 337 10.08 10.10 34.60
N ALA A 338 9.34 9.15 35.18
CA ALA A 338 9.32 8.94 36.63
C ALA A 338 10.69 8.53 37.20
N ALA A 339 11.45 7.67 36.50
CA ALA A 339 12.80 7.30 36.91
C ALA A 339 13.79 8.48 36.82
N THR A 340 13.67 9.33 35.80
CA THR A 340 14.53 10.53 35.67
C THR A 340 14.18 11.64 36.68
N ASP A 341 12.93 11.70 37.14
CA ASP A 341 12.51 12.67 38.15
C ASP A 341 13.04 12.29 39.55
N ASP A 342 13.10 10.99 39.88
CA ASP A 342 13.68 10.47 41.13
C ASP A 342 15.21 10.75 41.21
N GLU A 343 15.93 10.70 40.07
CA GLU A 343 17.35 11.08 39.99
C GLU A 343 17.58 12.61 40.02
N ARG A 344 16.59 13.41 39.59
CA ARG A 344 16.69 14.88 39.57
C ARG A 344 16.45 15.51 40.93
N ASP A 345 15.64 14.89 41.79
CA ASP A 345 15.44 15.33 43.17
C ASP A 345 16.73 15.24 44.02
N GLU A 346 17.74 14.47 43.59
CA GLU A 346 19.07 14.43 44.22
C GLU A 346 20.05 15.50 43.70
N ALA A 347 19.79 16.14 42.56
CA ALA A 347 20.66 17.13 41.92
C ALA A 347 19.93 18.48 41.74
N GLY A 348 19.73 19.20 42.85
CA GLY A 348 18.91 20.41 42.95
C GLY A 348 19.25 21.58 42.03
N GLU A 349 18.69 21.58 40.82
CA GLU A 349 18.45 22.80 40.03
C GLU A 349 17.08 22.71 39.35
N ALA A 350 16.09 23.35 39.97
CA ALA A 350 14.68 23.28 39.59
C ALA A 350 14.41 24.00 38.26
N VAL A 351 14.36 23.23 37.17
CA VAL A 351 13.63 23.66 35.97
C VAL A 351 12.14 23.64 36.33
N PRO A 352 11.39 24.75 36.18
CA PRO A 352 9.97 24.74 36.47
C PRO A 352 9.29 23.78 35.49
N MET A 353 8.84 22.64 36.00
CA MET A 353 8.06 21.68 35.23
C MET A 353 6.78 22.39 34.75
N PRO A 354 6.37 22.16 33.49
CA PRO A 354 5.09 22.65 33.03
C PRO A 354 4.00 22.09 33.94
N SER A 355 3.04 22.92 34.28
CA SER A 355 1.89 22.46 35.08
C SER A 355 1.18 21.34 34.33
N ARG A 356 0.50 20.45 35.07
CA ARG A 356 -0.28 19.36 34.48
C ARG A 356 -1.31 19.85 33.45
N VAL A 357 -1.85 21.06 33.67
CA VAL A 357 -2.75 21.74 32.74
C VAL A 357 -2.03 22.11 31.44
N GLU A 358 -0.82 22.66 31.51
CA GLU A 358 -0.03 23.02 30.31
C GLU A 358 0.33 21.78 29.48
N ALA A 359 0.73 20.68 30.14
CA ALA A 359 1.01 19.42 29.46
C ALA A 359 -0.21 18.86 28.73
N LEU A 360 -1.38 18.81 29.40
CA LEU A 360 -2.63 18.36 28.79
C LEU A 360 -3.10 19.27 27.67
N THR A 361 -2.88 20.59 27.82
CA THR A 361 -3.22 21.58 26.80
C THR A 361 -2.39 21.35 25.53
N ALA A 362 -1.08 21.12 25.65
CA ALA A 362 -0.22 20.85 24.51
C ALA A 362 -0.67 19.61 23.71
N VAL A 363 -1.03 18.53 24.41
CA VAL A 363 -1.56 17.31 23.76
C VAL A 363 -2.88 17.57 23.02
N LEU A 364 -3.79 18.34 23.64
CA LEU A 364 -5.07 18.68 23.01
C LEU A 364 -4.88 19.64 21.82
N GLU A 365 -3.92 20.56 21.87
CA GLU A 365 -3.60 21.46 20.75
C GLU A 365 -3.09 20.71 19.53
N GLU A 366 -2.17 19.78 19.73
CA GLU A 366 -1.67 18.90 18.66
C GLU A 366 -2.83 18.13 18.03
N ARG A 367 -3.68 17.50 18.86
CA ARG A 367 -4.82 16.72 18.36
C ARG A 367 -5.86 17.57 17.62
N ILE A 368 -6.11 18.79 18.09
CA ILE A 368 -7.00 19.73 17.40
C ILE A 368 -6.42 20.14 16.04
N ASN A 369 -5.12 20.37 15.95
CA ASN A 369 -4.47 20.70 14.68
C ASN A 369 -4.57 19.54 13.68
N GLU A 370 -4.34 18.30 14.12
CA GLU A 370 -4.53 17.11 13.28
C GLU A 370 -5.97 16.99 12.73
N LEU A 371 -6.99 17.23 13.58
CA LEU A 371 -8.39 17.19 13.17
C LEU A 371 -8.74 18.28 12.16
N ARG A 372 -8.10 19.46 12.27
CA ARG A 372 -8.27 20.56 11.31
C ARG A 372 -7.64 20.24 9.95
N GLU A 373 -6.51 19.55 9.93
CA GLU A 373 -5.84 19.16 8.68
C GLU A 373 -6.58 18.02 7.97
N ALA A 374 -7.22 17.11 8.71
CA ALA A 374 -7.91 15.96 8.15
C ALA A 374 -9.29 16.28 7.52
N GLY A 375 -9.91 17.41 7.87
CA GLY A 375 -11.25 17.78 7.39
C GLY A 375 -11.25 18.46 6.01
N THR A 376 -11.41 17.71 4.92
CA THR A 376 -11.45 18.28 3.55
C THR A 376 -12.78 18.99 3.20
N GLU A 377 -13.88 18.73 3.91
CA GLU A 377 -15.22 19.29 3.61
C GLU A 377 -16.03 19.71 4.85
N GLY A 378 -15.37 19.93 5.99
CA GLY A 378 -16.02 20.37 7.23
C GLY A 378 -15.15 20.11 8.46
N SER A 379 -15.42 20.80 9.57
CA SER A 379 -14.71 20.57 10.83
C SER A 379 -15.10 19.20 11.41
N ILE A 380 -14.14 18.28 11.55
CA ILE A 380 -14.34 17.01 12.23
C ILE A 380 -14.57 17.32 13.73
N PRO A 381 -15.65 16.81 14.35
CA PRO A 381 -15.91 17.06 15.76
C PRO A 381 -14.86 16.38 16.65
N LEU A 382 -14.42 17.07 17.69
CA LEU A 382 -13.60 16.50 18.76
C LEU A 382 -14.53 15.85 19.79
N VAL A 383 -14.43 14.54 19.98
CA VAL A 383 -15.17 13.81 21.01
C VAL A 383 -14.22 13.46 22.15
N LEU A 384 -14.56 13.87 23.36
CA LEU A 384 -13.81 13.58 24.59
C LEU A 384 -14.71 12.78 25.53
N ASP A 385 -14.26 11.60 25.95
CA ASP A 385 -14.98 10.74 26.87
C ASP A 385 -14.34 10.78 28.26
N ASP A 386 -14.99 11.53 29.16
CA ASP A 386 -14.60 11.85 30.54
C ASP A 386 -13.09 12.13 30.72
N ALA A 387 -12.50 12.79 29.73
CA ALA A 387 -11.04 12.92 29.57
C ALA A 387 -10.34 13.66 30.74
N PHE A 388 -11.10 14.32 31.60
CA PHE A 388 -10.61 15.07 32.76
C PHE A 388 -11.02 14.46 34.10
N ALA A 389 -11.46 13.20 34.08
CA ALA A 389 -11.72 12.43 35.29
C ALA A 389 -10.46 12.39 36.18
N GLY A 390 -10.67 12.57 37.49
CA GLY A 390 -9.58 12.55 38.47
C GLY A 390 -8.75 13.84 38.58
N LEU A 391 -8.98 14.85 37.73
CA LEU A 391 -8.34 16.17 37.90
C LEU A 391 -8.96 16.96 39.07
N PRO A 392 -8.18 17.77 39.80
CA PRO A 392 -8.70 18.76 40.73
C PRO A 392 -9.74 19.67 40.06
N SER A 393 -10.77 20.09 40.79
CA SER A 393 -11.87 20.89 40.24
C SER A 393 -11.41 22.19 39.58
N THR A 394 -10.32 22.79 40.07
CA THR A 394 -9.72 24.01 39.50
C THR A 394 -9.06 23.75 38.14
N GLU A 395 -8.23 22.72 38.02
CA GLU A 395 -7.55 22.34 36.77
C GLU A 395 -8.57 21.89 35.71
N ARG A 396 -9.60 21.14 36.14
CA ARG A 396 -10.69 20.72 35.27
C ARG A 396 -11.46 21.92 34.72
N ALA A 397 -11.80 22.90 35.57
CA ALA A 397 -12.49 24.11 35.15
C ALA A 397 -11.66 24.96 34.18
N GLU A 398 -10.34 24.97 34.35
CA GLU A 398 -9.38 25.65 33.48
C GLU A 398 -9.33 25.00 32.09
N LEU A 399 -9.14 23.68 32.02
CA LEU A 399 -9.14 22.93 30.74
C LEU A 399 -10.48 23.00 30.00
N LEU A 400 -11.60 22.96 30.73
CA LEU A 400 -12.93 23.17 30.14
C LEU A 400 -13.09 24.60 29.59
N GLY A 401 -12.55 25.61 30.28
CA GLY A 401 -12.53 26.99 29.80
C GLY A 401 -11.66 27.16 28.55
N TRP A 402 -10.54 26.44 28.51
CA TRP A 402 -9.69 26.38 27.33
C TRP A 402 -10.41 25.73 26.13
N LEU A 403 -11.09 24.60 26.33
CA LEU A 403 -11.92 23.95 25.29
C LEU A 403 -13.07 24.85 24.81
N GLU A 404 -13.69 25.64 25.70
CA GLU A 404 -14.69 26.63 25.32
C GLU A 404 -14.12 27.63 24.30
N GLY A 405 -12.87 28.05 24.45
CA GLY A 405 -12.18 28.91 23.50
C GLY A 405 -12.06 28.29 22.10
N TYR A 406 -11.76 26.99 22.04
CA TYR A 406 -11.61 26.25 20.79
C TYR A 406 -12.95 25.85 20.13
N SER A 407 -14.06 25.87 20.88
CA SER A 407 -15.41 25.65 20.34
C SER A 407 -15.82 26.65 19.24
N LEU A 408 -15.05 27.74 19.09
CA LEU A 408 -15.15 28.69 17.98
C LEU A 408 -14.82 28.10 16.61
N PHE A 409 -13.91 27.14 16.58
CA PHE A 409 -13.29 26.64 15.36
C PHE A 409 -13.64 25.18 15.08
N LEU A 410 -14.00 24.43 16.11
CA LEU A 410 -14.43 23.05 15.98
C LEU A 410 -15.60 22.74 16.91
N GLN A 411 -16.43 21.77 16.50
CA GLN A 411 -17.44 21.22 17.38
C GLN A 411 -16.77 20.31 18.41
N VAL A 412 -16.97 20.59 19.70
CA VAL A 412 -16.48 19.76 20.81
C VAL A 412 -17.66 19.04 21.45
N ILE A 413 -17.58 17.73 21.57
CA ILE A 413 -18.56 16.86 22.24
C ILE A 413 -17.86 16.25 23.44
N TYR A 414 -18.28 16.61 24.65
CA TYR A 414 -17.74 16.07 25.89
C TYR A 414 -18.76 15.13 26.52
N LEU A 415 -18.42 13.85 26.65
CA LEU A 415 -19.22 12.83 27.30
C LEU A 415 -18.74 12.69 28.74
N THR A 416 -19.66 12.75 29.71
CA THR A 416 -19.31 12.66 31.12
C THR A 416 -20.53 12.36 31.97
N ASP A 417 -20.33 11.56 33.01
CA ASP A 417 -21.29 11.37 34.10
C ASP A 417 -20.97 12.26 35.31
N GLY A 418 -19.90 13.06 35.22
CA GLY A 418 -19.40 13.90 36.31
C GLY A 418 -20.30 15.11 36.58
N PRO A 419 -20.93 15.21 37.78
CA PRO A 419 -21.84 16.32 38.09
C PRO A 419 -21.13 17.69 38.11
N GLU A 420 -19.81 17.70 38.36
CA GLU A 420 -19.00 18.93 38.37
C GLU A 420 -18.83 19.54 36.97
N VAL A 421 -18.69 18.72 35.92
CA VAL A 421 -18.60 19.20 34.53
C VAL A 421 -19.95 19.72 34.06
N VAL A 422 -21.03 19.01 34.42
CA VAL A 422 -22.40 19.47 34.15
C VAL A 422 -22.68 20.80 34.83
N ALA A 423 -22.35 20.93 36.12
CA ALA A 423 -22.51 22.18 36.87
C ALA A 423 -21.67 23.32 36.29
N TRP A 424 -20.43 23.04 35.85
CA TRP A 424 -19.59 24.01 35.15
C TRP A 424 -20.24 24.47 33.84
N ALA A 425 -20.78 23.55 33.04
CA ALA A 425 -21.42 23.85 31.75
C ALA A 425 -22.73 24.63 31.93
N GLU A 426 -23.57 24.26 32.90
CA GLU A 426 -24.81 24.98 33.22
C GLU A 426 -24.56 26.37 33.80
N GLY A 427 -23.40 26.59 34.44
CA GLY A 427 -22.96 27.89 34.92
C GLY A 427 -22.54 28.87 33.81
N ARG A 428 -22.36 28.38 32.57
CA ARG A 428 -21.96 29.23 31.42
C ARG A 428 -23.21 29.82 30.77
N THR A 429 -23.24 31.14 30.64
CA THR A 429 -24.31 31.88 29.96
C THR A 429 -24.09 31.99 28.45
N THR A 430 -23.03 31.37 27.93
CA THR A 430 -22.68 31.45 26.51
C THR A 430 -23.59 30.53 25.69
N PRO A 431 -24.10 30.98 24.52
CA PRO A 431 -24.98 30.16 23.68
C PRO A 431 -24.27 28.97 23.01
N ARG A 432 -22.97 28.78 23.30
CA ARG A 432 -22.09 27.79 22.66
C ARG A 432 -22.03 26.47 23.43
N ILE A 433 -22.39 26.49 24.70
CA ILE A 433 -22.38 25.31 25.55
C ILE A 433 -23.83 24.86 25.74
N ARG A 434 -24.10 23.60 25.44
CA ARG A 434 -25.41 23.00 25.65
C ARG A 434 -25.22 21.64 26.31
N VAL A 435 -25.81 21.49 27.49
CA VAL A 435 -25.91 20.19 28.15
C VAL A 435 -27.09 19.43 27.55
N VAL A 436 -26.82 18.25 27.01
CA VAL A 436 -27.85 17.31 26.54
C VAL A 436 -27.82 16.11 27.47
N ARG A 437 -28.92 15.90 28.22
CA ARG A 437 -29.08 14.73 29.08
C ARG A 437 -29.60 13.58 28.23
N GLY A 438 -28.84 12.49 28.15
CA GLY A 438 -29.19 11.29 27.40
C GLY A 438 -30.24 10.44 28.11
N GLU A 439 -31.42 10.99 28.40
CA GLU A 439 -32.55 10.16 28.82
C GLU A 439 -33.10 9.42 27.58
N GLY A 440 -32.74 8.14 27.42
CA GLY A 440 -33.37 7.23 26.44
C GLY A 440 -32.68 7.07 25.07
N PHE A 441 -31.41 7.45 24.91
CA PHE A 441 -30.68 7.24 23.64
C PHE A 441 -30.25 5.77 23.39
N PHE A 442 -30.18 4.95 24.44
CA PHE A 442 -29.76 3.54 24.40
C PHE A 442 -30.75 2.60 25.12
N GLY A 443 -32.02 3.02 25.22
CA GLY A 443 -33.09 2.25 25.87
C GLY A 443 -33.62 1.11 25.01
#